data_AF-A0A9P9YB51-F1
#
_entry.id   AF-A0A9P9YB51-F1
#
_cell.length_a   1.000
_cell.length_b   1.000
_cell.length_c   1.000
_cell.angle_alpha   90.00
_cell.angle_beta   90.00
_cell.angle_gamma   90.00
#
_symmetry.space_group_name_H-M   'P 1'
#
loop_
_entity.id
_entity.type
_entity.pdbx_description
1 polymer ?
#
loop_
_entity_poly.entity_id
_entity_poly.type
_entity_poly.pdbx_seq_one_letter_code
_entity_poly.pdbx_strand_id
1 'polypeptide(L)'
;MFELRHINFWIRRIIRHLFHRDDAVYSIWNFCPTHCWNQSIGLLQSCGLCRTEWFPVIFWPVVLLSLCGAGSNCYELMQVWSCPCWKMNMWRQRHFYVLNDCVLRKARLLGSSLSLIAWLMLVYGILRVSPSAMSPWILVTSIVLTVDWLMWSFDVITGRLAINLHTLLSHVLHVFFLGMVCCVKNVFEVALGDHMEHSLRII
;
A
#
# COMPACT_ATOMS: atom_id res chain seq x y z
N MET A 1 35.92 -15.30 14.61
CA MET A 1 35.97 -15.36 13.12
C MET A 1 35.91 -16.83 12.76
N PHE A 2 34.70 -17.37 12.55
CA PHE A 2 34.52 -18.81 12.31
C PHE A 2 34.51 -19.09 10.81
N GLU A 3 35.61 -19.67 10.34
CA GLU A 3 35.74 -20.26 9.01
C GLU A 3 34.91 -21.55 8.93
N LEU A 4 33.81 -21.53 8.20
CA LEU A 4 33.04 -22.72 7.82
C LEU A 4 33.52 -23.25 6.46
N ARG A 5 34.73 -23.83 6.44
CA ARG A 5 35.22 -24.69 5.35
C ARG A 5 34.75 -26.12 5.57
N HIS A 6 33.60 -26.49 4.98
CA HIS A 6 33.35 -27.78 4.31
C HIS A 6 31.85 -27.92 3.96
N ILE A 7 31.39 -27.14 2.98
CA ILE A 7 30.09 -27.43 2.35
C ILE A 7 30.38 -28.31 1.13
N ASN A 8 30.07 -29.59 1.33
CA ASN A 8 30.25 -30.71 0.42
C ASN A 8 29.89 -30.37 -1.05
N PHE A 9 30.78 -30.73 -1.98
CA PHE A 9 30.57 -30.55 -3.43
C PHE A 9 29.22 -31.14 -3.91
N TRP A 10 28.77 -32.22 -3.26
CA TRP A 10 27.47 -32.84 -3.47
C TRP A 10 26.29 -31.93 -3.13
N ILE A 11 26.36 -31.17 -2.03
CA ILE A 11 25.34 -30.18 -1.66
C ILE A 11 25.31 -29.06 -2.70
N ARG A 12 26.47 -28.61 -3.17
CA ARG A 12 26.57 -27.62 -4.26
C ARG A 12 26.05 -28.13 -5.60
N ARG A 13 26.08 -29.44 -5.83
CA ARG A 13 25.56 -30.09 -7.04
C ARG A 13 24.04 -30.28 -6.96
N ILE A 14 23.52 -30.64 -5.79
CA ILE A 14 22.08 -30.75 -5.52
C ILE A 14 21.43 -29.38 -5.53
N ILE A 15 22.03 -28.37 -4.88
CA ILE A 15 21.53 -26.99 -4.92
C ILE A 15 21.58 -26.44 -6.35
N ARG A 16 22.66 -26.69 -7.10
CA ARG A 16 22.65 -26.34 -8.53
C ARG A 16 21.58 -27.09 -9.30
N HIS A 17 21.35 -28.38 -9.09
CA HIS A 17 20.27 -29.07 -9.80
C HIS A 17 18.86 -28.59 -9.40
N LEU A 18 18.66 -28.14 -8.16
CA LEU A 18 17.39 -27.58 -7.69
C LEU A 18 17.17 -26.11 -8.11
N PHE A 19 18.24 -25.34 -8.32
CA PHE A 19 18.19 -23.91 -8.66
C PHE A 19 18.64 -23.58 -10.10
N HIS A 20 19.14 -24.53 -10.88
CA HIS A 20 19.40 -24.35 -12.32
C HIS A 20 18.07 -24.53 -13.05
N ARG A 21 17.27 -23.47 -12.96
CA ARG A 21 16.04 -23.30 -13.71
C ARG A 21 16.44 -22.68 -15.04
N ASP A 22 16.61 -23.54 -16.04
CA ASP A 22 16.79 -23.09 -17.42
C ASP A 22 15.61 -22.21 -17.83
N ASP A 23 15.96 -20.99 -18.25
CA ASP A 23 15.11 -20.00 -18.87
C ASP A 23 14.61 -20.50 -20.23
N ALA A 24 13.56 -21.33 -20.24
CA ALA A 24 12.70 -21.55 -21.41
C ALA A 24 11.44 -22.34 -21.02
N VAL A 25 10.60 -21.79 -20.13
CA VAL A 25 9.28 -22.40 -19.85
C VAL A 25 8.28 -21.89 -20.89
N TYR A 26 8.17 -22.61 -22.01
CA TYR A 26 6.94 -22.61 -22.81
C TYR A 26 5.91 -23.46 -22.05
N SER A 27 4.90 -22.83 -21.45
CA SER A 27 3.75 -23.54 -20.87
C SER A 27 2.54 -23.44 -21.79
N ILE A 28 2.00 -24.59 -22.18
CA ILE A 28 0.74 -24.71 -22.96
C ILE A 28 -0.46 -24.14 -22.15
N TRP A 29 -0.31 -24.02 -20.84
CA TRP A 29 -1.30 -23.42 -19.95
C TRP A 29 -0.94 -21.97 -19.64
N ASN A 30 -1.85 -21.06 -19.96
CA ASN A 30 -1.69 -19.60 -19.91
C ASN A 30 -1.74 -19.01 -18.49
N PHE A 31 -1.29 -19.78 -17.48
CA PHE A 31 -1.34 -19.39 -16.07
C PHE A 31 0.06 -19.30 -15.48
N CYS A 32 0.84 -18.32 -15.95
CA CYS A 32 1.99 -17.83 -15.21
C CYS A 32 1.49 -16.78 -14.20
N PRO A 33 1.42 -17.08 -12.89
CA PRO A 33 0.88 -16.14 -11.90
C PRO A 33 1.65 -14.81 -11.85
N THR A 34 2.95 -14.82 -12.14
CA THR A 34 3.77 -13.62 -12.25
C THR A 34 3.46 -12.78 -13.50
N HIS A 35 3.18 -13.42 -14.64
CA HIS A 35 2.83 -12.71 -15.88
C HIS A 35 1.41 -12.13 -15.80
N CYS A 36 0.43 -12.90 -15.29
CA CYS A 36 -0.92 -12.40 -15.09
C CYS A 36 -0.97 -11.25 -14.07
N TRP A 37 -0.15 -11.30 -13.01
CA TRP A 37 -0.03 -10.21 -12.03
C TRP A 37 0.61 -8.96 -12.64
N ASN A 38 1.69 -9.12 -13.42
CA ASN A 38 2.31 -7.99 -14.11
C ASN A 38 1.38 -7.41 -15.20
N GLN A 39 0.60 -8.26 -15.87
CA GLN A 39 -0.37 -7.86 -16.89
C GLN A 39 -1.60 -7.19 -16.28
N SER A 40 -2.09 -7.64 -15.12
CA SER A 40 -3.18 -6.97 -14.40
C SER A 40 -2.73 -5.65 -13.79
N ILE A 41 -1.49 -5.55 -13.31
CA ILE A 41 -0.84 -4.27 -12.99
C ILE A 41 -0.77 -3.39 -14.24
N GLY A 42 -0.34 -3.92 -15.39
CA GLY A 42 -0.32 -3.22 -16.68
C GLY A 42 -1.70 -2.73 -17.17
N LEU A 43 -2.76 -3.50 -16.90
CA LEU A 43 -4.13 -3.13 -17.22
C LEU A 43 -4.69 -2.06 -16.27
N LEU A 44 -4.36 -2.13 -14.98
CA LEU A 44 -4.63 -1.04 -14.03
C LEU A 44 -3.84 0.24 -14.40
N GLN A 45 -2.63 0.09 -14.94
CA GLN A 45 -1.77 1.18 -15.40
C GLN A 45 -2.28 1.85 -16.70
N SER A 46 -2.93 1.09 -17.59
CA SER A 46 -3.48 1.59 -18.86
C SER A 46 -4.91 2.14 -18.74
N CYS A 47 -5.56 1.99 -17.59
CA CYS A 47 -6.79 2.72 -17.28
C CYS A 47 -6.49 4.23 -17.27
N GLY A 48 -7.16 4.99 -18.15
CA GLY A 48 -6.81 6.33 -18.62
C GLY A 48 -6.64 7.47 -17.60
N LEU A 49 -6.72 7.20 -16.30
CA LEU A 49 -6.33 8.13 -15.24
C LEU A 49 -4.82 8.43 -15.30
N CYS A 50 -3.97 7.45 -15.59
CA CYS A 50 -2.51 7.64 -15.52
C CYS A 50 -1.86 8.17 -16.80
N ARG A 51 -2.61 8.94 -17.60
CA ARG A 51 -2.08 9.58 -18.81
C ARG A 51 -1.30 10.83 -18.42
N THR A 52 -0.18 11.10 -19.11
CA THR A 52 0.69 12.26 -18.89
C THR A 52 -0.04 13.60 -18.92
N GLU A 53 -1.10 13.71 -19.72
CA GLU A 53 -1.95 14.91 -19.85
C GLU A 53 -2.73 15.25 -18.56
N TRP A 54 -3.12 14.24 -17.79
CA TRP A 54 -3.92 14.41 -16.56
C TRP A 54 -3.07 14.47 -15.29
N PHE A 55 -1.75 14.28 -15.42
CA PHE A 55 -0.83 14.23 -14.30
C PHE A 55 -0.93 15.43 -13.34
N PRO A 56 -0.95 16.71 -13.78
CA PRO A 56 -1.05 17.83 -12.83
C PRO A 56 -2.40 17.85 -12.10
N VAL A 57 -3.48 17.43 -12.75
CA VAL A 57 -4.82 17.33 -12.15
C VAL A 57 -4.87 16.25 -11.09
N ILE A 58 -4.06 15.19 -11.21
CA ILE A 58 -3.97 14.08 -10.26
C ILE A 58 -3.00 14.40 -9.12
N PHE A 59 -1.87 15.02 -9.45
CA PHE A 59 -0.78 15.31 -8.54
C PHE A 59 -1.20 16.27 -7.42
N TRP A 60 -1.83 17.41 -7.76
CA TRP A 60 -2.20 18.41 -6.76
C TRP A 60 -3.20 17.91 -5.71
N PRO A 61 -4.28 17.18 -6.07
CA PRO A 61 -5.14 16.53 -5.09
C PRO A 61 -4.39 15.53 -4.21
N VAL A 62 -3.48 14.73 -4.78
CA VAL A 62 -2.67 13.79 -3.99
C VAL A 62 -1.80 14.51 -2.97
N VAL A 63 -1.16 15.63 -3.37
CA VAL A 63 -0.37 16.47 -2.46
C VAL A 63 -1.26 17.03 -1.35
N LEU A 64 -2.37 17.69 -1.68
CA LEU A 64 -3.27 18.28 -0.70
C LEU A 64 -3.83 17.24 0.28
N LEU A 65 -4.33 16.12 -0.23
CA LEU A 65 -4.87 15.05 0.61
C LEU A 65 -3.80 14.40 1.48
N SER A 66 -2.55 14.28 1.00
CA SER A 66 -1.44 13.77 1.81
C SER A 66 -1.08 14.68 2.97
N LEU A 67 -1.07 16.00 2.75
CA LEU A 67 -0.84 16.99 3.80
C LEU A 67 -2.00 17.04 4.79
N CYS A 68 -3.24 17.03 4.30
CA CYS A 68 -4.43 16.97 5.15
C CYS A 68 -4.46 15.69 5.98
N GLY A 69 -4.16 14.53 5.39
CA GLY A 69 -4.12 13.23 6.07
C GLY A 69 -3.02 13.16 7.12
N ALA A 70 -1.83 13.70 6.84
CA ALA A 70 -0.76 13.80 7.83
C ALA A 70 -1.15 14.73 8.99
N GLY A 71 -1.72 15.91 8.67
CA GLY A 71 -2.16 16.90 9.65
C GLY A 71 -3.27 16.37 10.56
N SER A 72 -4.28 15.71 10.00
CA SER A 72 -5.40 15.15 10.77
C SER A 72 -4.93 14.03 11.71
N ASN A 73 -4.08 13.11 11.23
CA ASN A 73 -3.52 12.05 12.07
C ASN A 73 -2.63 12.61 13.18
N CYS A 74 -1.84 13.65 12.89
CA CYS A 74 -1.02 14.32 13.89
C CYS A 74 -1.90 14.98 14.98
N TYR A 75 -2.97 15.68 14.55
CA TYR A 75 -3.93 16.30 15.47
C TYR A 75 -4.62 15.27 16.36
N GLU A 76 -5.08 14.15 15.79
CA GLU A 76 -5.70 13.06 16.57
C GLU A 76 -4.72 12.44 17.56
N LEU A 77 -3.48 12.18 17.15
CA LEU A 77 -2.45 11.63 18.04
C LEU A 77 -2.13 12.60 19.19
N MET A 78 -2.00 13.89 18.87
CA MET A 78 -1.76 14.94 19.86
C MET A 78 -2.91 15.03 20.86
N GLN A 79 -4.16 14.99 20.38
CA GLN A 79 -5.35 15.02 21.23
C GLN A 79 -5.40 13.81 22.19
N VAL A 80 -5.03 12.63 21.70
CA VAL A 80 -4.99 11.39 22.51
C VAL A 80 -3.88 11.41 23.54
N TRP A 81 -2.74 12.03 23.21
CA TRP A 81 -1.65 12.24 24.17
C TRP A 81 -2.00 13.27 25.23
N SER A 82 -2.65 14.37 24.86
CA SER A 82 -3.04 15.42 25.80
C SER A 82 -4.21 15.02 26.70
N CYS A 83 -5.17 14.23 26.21
CA CYS A 83 -6.36 13.85 26.95
C CYS A 83 -6.58 12.32 26.93
N PRO A 84 -6.15 11.60 27.97
CA PRO A 84 -6.29 10.16 28.02
C PRO A 84 -7.74 9.67 28.18
N CYS A 85 -8.69 10.55 28.46
CA CYS A 85 -10.12 10.22 28.57
C CYS A 85 -10.90 10.54 27.28
N TRP A 86 -10.23 11.01 26.23
CA TRP A 86 -10.91 11.40 24.99
C TRP A 86 -11.44 10.17 24.23
N LYS A 87 -12.71 10.22 23.83
CA LYS A 87 -13.28 9.20 22.96
C LYS A 87 -12.71 9.40 21.56
N MET A 88 -11.87 8.47 21.12
CA MET A 88 -11.42 8.43 19.72
C MET A 88 -12.64 8.28 18.81
N ASN A 89 -12.87 9.29 17.97
CA ASN A 89 -13.93 9.25 16.98
C ASN A 89 -13.55 8.19 15.94
N MET A 90 -14.44 7.25 15.66
CA MET A 90 -14.22 6.28 14.58
C MET A 90 -14.93 6.75 13.33
N TRP A 91 -14.30 6.51 12.17
CA TRP A 91 -14.98 6.62 10.88
C TRP A 91 -16.30 5.83 10.84
N ARG A 92 -16.35 4.71 11.57
CA ARG A 92 -17.56 3.90 11.74
C ARG A 92 -17.64 3.33 13.15
N GLN A 93 -18.76 3.56 13.83
CA GLN A 93 -18.99 2.97 15.15
C GLN A 93 -19.14 1.45 15.02
N ARG A 94 -18.27 0.69 15.68
CA ARG A 94 -18.32 -0.77 15.76
C ARG A 94 -18.39 -1.19 17.22
N HIS A 95 -19.32 -2.08 17.53
CA HIS A 95 -19.43 -2.68 18.86
C HIS A 95 -18.58 -3.95 18.90
N PHE A 96 -17.50 -3.92 19.69
CA PHE A 96 -16.65 -5.09 19.95
C PHE A 96 -17.06 -5.69 21.29
N TYR A 97 -17.74 -6.83 21.28
CA TYR A 97 -18.22 -7.48 22.52
C TYR A 97 -17.17 -8.38 23.19
N VAL A 98 -16.07 -8.68 22.49
CA VAL A 98 -15.08 -9.71 22.91
C VAL A 98 -13.75 -9.09 23.38
N LEU A 99 -13.48 -7.82 23.09
CA LEU A 99 -12.18 -7.18 23.34
C LEU A 99 -12.24 -6.24 24.54
N ASN A 100 -11.28 -6.36 25.46
CA ASN A 100 -11.11 -5.44 26.59
C ASN A 100 -10.75 -4.02 26.10
N ASP A 101 -11.35 -2.99 26.71
CA ASP A 101 -11.16 -1.58 26.33
C ASP A 101 -9.70 -1.14 26.33
N CYS A 102 -8.91 -1.59 27.31
CA CYS A 102 -7.48 -1.28 27.39
C CYS A 102 -6.67 -1.83 26.21
N VAL A 103 -7.01 -3.02 25.71
CA VAL A 103 -6.34 -3.65 24.56
C VAL A 103 -6.71 -2.90 23.29
N LEU A 104 -8.00 -2.58 23.15
CA LEU A 104 -8.52 -1.83 22.01
C LEU A 104 -7.88 -0.44 21.92
N ARG A 105 -7.67 0.22 23.07
CA ARG A 105 -6.99 1.51 23.13
C ARG A 105 -5.52 1.44 22.72
N LYS A 106 -4.77 0.45 23.22
CA LYS A 106 -3.36 0.24 22.83
C LYS A 106 -3.23 -0.04 21.34
N ALA A 107 -4.08 -0.91 20.80
CA ALA A 107 -4.11 -1.23 19.38
C ALA A 107 -4.41 0.01 18.51
N ARG A 108 -5.33 0.88 18.94
CA ARG A 108 -5.62 2.13 18.22
C ARG A 108 -4.47 3.12 18.26
N LEU A 109 -3.79 3.25 19.40
CA LEU A 109 -2.65 4.15 19.51
C LEU A 109 -1.51 3.70 18.59
N LEU A 110 -1.20 2.40 18.59
CA LEU A 110 -0.25 1.79 17.66
C LEU A 110 -0.69 1.97 16.20
N GLY A 111 -1.96 1.73 15.88
CA GLY A 111 -2.49 1.88 14.53
C GLY A 111 -2.42 3.33 14.03
N SER A 112 -2.77 4.30 14.87
CA SER A 112 -2.66 5.73 14.58
C SER A 112 -1.21 6.17 14.40
N SER A 113 -0.28 5.69 15.25
CA SER A 113 1.16 5.98 15.08
C SER A 113 1.73 5.40 13.78
N LEU A 114 1.38 4.15 13.44
CA LEU A 114 1.79 3.53 12.17
C LEU A 114 1.21 4.28 10.97
N SER A 115 -0.05 4.71 11.06
CA SER A 115 -0.70 5.50 10.02
C SER A 115 -0.02 6.87 9.86
N LEU A 116 0.33 7.54 10.94
CA LEU A 116 1.08 8.81 10.89
C LEU A 116 2.44 8.64 10.21
N ILE A 117 3.21 7.60 10.58
CA ILE A 117 4.50 7.31 9.94
C ILE A 117 4.30 7.07 8.44
N ALA A 118 3.28 6.30 8.07
CA ALA A 118 2.95 6.06 6.67
C ALA A 118 2.63 7.37 5.93
N TRP A 119 1.81 8.26 6.50
CA TRP A 119 1.49 9.55 5.90
C TRP A 119 2.72 10.45 5.75
N LEU A 120 3.59 10.49 6.75
CA LEU A 120 4.85 11.24 6.67
C LEU A 120 5.77 10.69 5.59
N MET A 121 5.86 9.37 5.46
CA MET A 121 6.62 8.72 4.38
C MET A 121 6.04 9.05 3.00
N LEU A 122 4.71 9.11 2.87
CA LEU A 122 4.05 9.53 1.63
C LEU A 122 4.41 10.98 1.27
N VAL A 123 4.26 11.92 2.22
CA VAL A 123 4.61 13.33 2.01
C VAL A 123 6.10 13.47 1.65
N TYR A 124 6.97 12.76 2.35
CA TYR A 124 8.40 12.73 2.05
C TYR A 124 8.67 12.21 0.63
N GLY A 125 8.03 11.10 0.24
CA GLY A 125 8.16 10.52 -1.10
C GLY A 125 7.69 11.47 -2.20
N ILE A 126 6.65 12.25 -1.95
CA ILE A 126 6.16 13.28 -2.88
C ILE A 126 7.17 14.43 -3.00
N LEU A 127 7.65 14.98 -1.88
CA LEU A 127 8.56 16.13 -1.87
C LEU A 127 9.95 15.79 -2.44
N ARG A 128 10.43 14.57 -2.21
CA ARG A 128 11.72 14.08 -2.71
C ARG A 128 11.63 13.35 -4.04
N VAL A 129 10.44 13.26 -4.63
CA VAL A 129 10.20 12.50 -5.88
C VAL A 129 10.78 11.09 -5.79
N SER A 130 10.53 10.42 -4.67
CA SER A 130 11.10 9.11 -4.33
C SER A 130 9.99 8.05 -4.26
N PRO A 131 9.85 7.19 -5.29
CA PRO A 131 8.76 6.21 -5.34
C PRO A 131 8.90 5.11 -4.28
N SER A 132 10.12 4.79 -3.87
CA SER A 132 10.39 3.80 -2.82
C SER A 132 9.80 4.23 -1.47
N ALA A 133 9.86 5.53 -1.15
CA ALA A 133 9.31 6.09 0.08
C ALA A 133 7.77 6.17 0.09
N MET A 134 7.11 6.10 -1.08
CA MET A 134 5.64 6.07 -1.18
C MET A 134 5.07 4.66 -0.94
N SER A 135 5.87 3.61 -1.12
CA SER A 135 5.45 2.21 -0.99
C SER A 135 4.90 1.80 0.39
N PRO A 136 5.45 2.27 1.54
CA PRO A 136 4.94 1.85 2.84
C PRO A 136 3.50 2.33 3.08
N TRP A 137 3.17 3.53 2.62
CA TRP A 137 1.82 4.06 2.73
C TRP A 137 0.82 3.27 1.89
N ILE A 138 1.18 2.94 0.64
CA ILE A 138 0.35 2.12 -0.24
C ILE A 138 0.10 0.74 0.39
N LEU A 139 1.13 0.12 0.96
CA LEU A 139 1.03 -1.19 1.59
C LEU A 139 0.11 -1.16 2.82
N VAL A 140 0.32 -0.23 3.75
CA VAL A 140 -0.50 -0.09 4.95
C VAL A 140 -1.96 0.18 4.57
N THR A 141 -2.19 1.10 3.64
CA THR A 141 -3.54 1.49 3.21
C THR A 141 -4.26 0.35 2.48
N SER A 142 -3.54 -0.41 1.65
CA SER A 142 -4.09 -1.61 0.98
C SER A 142 -4.50 -2.69 1.99
N ILE A 143 -3.68 -2.96 3.01
CA ILE A 143 -4.01 -3.91 4.07
C ILE A 143 -5.25 -3.44 4.85
N VAL A 144 -5.28 -2.17 5.25
CA VAL A 144 -6.42 -1.62 5.99
C VAL A 144 -7.71 -1.69 5.16
N LEU A 145 -7.64 -1.32 3.88
CA LEU A 145 -8.80 -1.32 2.98
C LEU A 145 -9.31 -2.74 2.69
N THR A 146 -8.41 -3.71 2.51
CA THR A 146 -8.79 -5.11 2.29
C THR A 146 -9.45 -5.72 3.52
N VAL A 147 -8.89 -5.49 4.71
CA VAL A 147 -9.51 -5.92 5.97
C VAL A 147 -10.87 -5.26 6.16
N ASP A 148 -11.00 -3.96 5.86
CA ASP A 148 -12.27 -3.25 6.01
C ASP A 148 -13.34 -3.76 5.04
N TRP A 149 -12.95 -4.01 3.78
CA TRP A 149 -13.81 -4.64 2.78
C TRP A 149 -14.28 -6.04 3.20
N LEU A 150 -13.39 -6.86 3.74
CA LEU A 150 -13.74 -8.20 4.23
C LEU A 150 -14.72 -8.13 5.39
N MET A 151 -14.47 -7.24 6.37
CA MET A 151 -15.37 -7.04 7.50
C MET A 151 -16.74 -6.50 7.05
N TRP A 152 -16.76 -5.53 6.14
CA TRP A 152 -18.00 -4.99 5.58
C TRP A 152 -18.78 -6.06 4.81
N SER A 153 -18.11 -6.85 3.98
CA SER A 153 -18.75 -7.94 3.22
C SER A 153 -19.35 -8.99 4.15
N PHE A 154 -18.63 -9.35 5.22
CA PHE A 154 -19.13 -10.27 6.23
C PHE A 154 -20.38 -9.75 6.94
N ASP A 155 -20.40 -8.47 7.34
CA ASP A 155 -21.56 -7.84 7.98
C ASP A 155 -22.78 -7.79 7.03
N VAL A 156 -22.56 -7.58 5.73
CA VAL A 156 -23.62 -7.57 4.71
C VAL A 156 -24.17 -8.98 4.49
N ILE A 157 -23.29 -9.99 4.33
CA ILE A 157 -23.69 -11.39 4.11
C ILE A 157 -24.45 -11.94 5.32
N THR A 158 -24.04 -11.58 6.54
CA THR A 158 -24.73 -11.98 7.77
C THR A 158 -26.01 -11.20 8.05
N GLY A 159 -26.36 -10.23 7.19
CA GLY A 159 -27.58 -9.43 7.31
C GLY A 159 -27.57 -8.47 8.51
N ARG A 160 -26.41 -8.25 9.15
CA ARG A 160 -26.28 -7.36 10.31
C ARG A 160 -26.28 -5.89 9.92
N LEU A 161 -26.02 -5.58 8.65
CA LEU A 161 -25.96 -4.22 8.14
C LEU A 161 -26.79 -4.06 6.86
N ALA A 162 -27.66 -3.05 6.84
CA ALA A 162 -28.30 -2.60 5.60
C ALA A 162 -27.28 -1.91 4.69
N ILE A 163 -27.38 -2.16 3.38
CA ILE A 163 -26.49 -1.57 2.38
C ILE A 163 -26.80 -0.07 2.30
N ASN A 164 -25.90 0.75 2.86
CA ASN A 164 -25.99 2.20 2.81
C ASN A 164 -25.10 2.74 1.70
N LEU A 165 -25.67 3.48 0.74
CA LEU A 165 -24.94 4.12 -0.37
C LEU A 165 -23.75 4.96 0.10
N HIS A 166 -23.88 5.65 1.23
CA HIS A 166 -22.78 6.44 1.83
C HIS A 166 -21.56 5.57 2.18
N THR A 167 -21.77 4.36 2.71
CA THR A 167 -20.66 3.46 3.05
C THR A 167 -19.95 2.94 1.81
N LEU A 168 -20.70 2.63 0.76
CA LEU A 168 -20.16 2.17 -0.51
C LEU A 168 -19.36 3.30 -1.20
N LEU A 169 -19.92 4.52 -1.23
CA LEU A 169 -19.22 5.69 -1.78
C LEU A 169 -17.91 5.97 -1.04
N SER A 170 -17.91 5.87 0.30
CA SER A 170 -16.72 6.04 1.11
C SER A 170 -15.62 5.02 0.78
N HIS A 171 -15.98 3.75 0.54
CA HIS A 171 -15.02 2.71 0.13
C HIS A 171 -14.47 2.98 -1.27
N VAL A 172 -15.35 3.32 -2.23
CA VAL A 172 -14.94 3.64 -3.60
C VAL A 172 -13.98 4.84 -3.63
N LEU A 173 -14.24 5.87 -2.81
CA LEU A 173 -13.37 7.03 -2.72
C LEU A 173 -11.97 6.68 -2.20
N HIS A 174 -11.87 5.79 -1.20
CA HIS A 174 -10.57 5.32 -0.68
C HIS A 174 -9.81 4.51 -1.73
N VAL A 175 -10.49 3.62 -2.47
CA VAL A 175 -9.89 2.87 -3.58
C VAL A 175 -9.40 3.82 -4.68
N PHE A 176 -10.21 4.83 -5.01
CA PHE A 176 -9.85 5.84 -6.00
C PHE A 176 -8.60 6.61 -5.57
N PHE A 177 -8.54 7.06 -4.31
CA PHE A 177 -7.37 7.77 -3.79
C PHE A 177 -6.10 6.90 -3.79
N LEU A 178 -6.22 5.63 -3.40
CA LEU A 178 -5.12 4.67 -3.49
C LEU A 178 -4.62 4.54 -4.95
N GLY A 179 -5.53 4.45 -5.91
CA GLY A 179 -5.21 4.41 -7.33
C GLY A 179 -4.45 5.66 -7.81
N MET A 180 -4.87 6.85 -7.35
CA MET A 180 -4.21 8.12 -7.68
C MET A 180 -2.77 8.17 -7.14
N VAL A 181 -2.54 7.70 -5.92
CA VAL A 181 -1.19 7.61 -5.32
C VAL A 181 -0.31 6.61 -6.06
N CYS A 182 -0.86 5.44 -6.42
CA CYS A 182 -0.16 4.45 -7.22
C CYS A 182 0.22 5.01 -8.61
N CYS A 183 -0.66 5.81 -9.21
CA CYS A 183 -0.39 6.47 -10.46
C CYS A 183 0.80 7.45 -10.34
N VAL A 184 0.80 8.32 -9.32
CA VAL A 184 1.91 9.25 -9.07
C VAL A 184 3.22 8.49 -8.85
N LYS A 185 3.21 7.43 -8.04
CA LYS A 185 4.38 6.57 -7.82
C LYS A 185 4.93 6.01 -9.14
N ASN A 186 4.05 5.51 -10.00
CA ASN A 186 4.45 4.93 -11.28
C ASN A 186 5.06 5.98 -12.22
N VAL A 187 4.48 7.18 -12.29
CA VAL A 187 5.05 8.28 -13.09
C VAL A 187 6.45 8.66 -12.59
N PHE A 188 6.67 8.66 -11.27
CA PHE A 188 8.00 8.87 -10.70
C PHE A 188 8.98 7.73 -11.03
N GLU A 189 8.53 6.47 -11.01
CA GLU A 189 9.37 5.31 -11.38
C GLU A 189 9.80 5.35 -12.85
N VAL A 190 8.87 5.68 -13.76
CA VAL A 190 9.16 5.81 -15.20
C VAL A 190 10.11 6.99 -15.45
N ALA A 191 9.83 8.16 -14.87
CA ALA A 191 10.67 9.34 -15.05
C ALA A 191 12.11 9.15 -14.53
N LEU A 192 12.28 8.45 -13.40
CA LEU A 192 13.60 8.12 -12.86
C LEU A 192 14.31 7.05 -13.69
N GLY A 193 13.57 6.06 -14.22
CA GLY A 193 14.10 5.05 -15.13
C GLY A 193 14.66 5.68 -16.40
N ASP A 194 13.90 6.54 -17.06
CA ASP A 194 14.33 7.25 -18.28
C ASP A 194 15.56 8.13 -18.02
N HIS A 195 15.61 8.83 -16.87
CA HIS A 195 16.76 9.65 -16.52
C HIS A 195 18.04 8.83 -16.28
N MET A 196 17.91 7.65 -15.65
CA MET A 196 19.03 6.73 -15.45
C MET A 196 19.55 6.15 -16.77
N GLU A 197 18.64 5.77 -17.68
CA GLU A 197 19.01 5.28 -19.00
C GLU A 197 19.75 6.34 -19.83
N HIS A 198 19.31 7.61 -19.75
CA HIS A 198 20.02 8.71 -20.40
C HIS A 198 21.40 8.94 -19.77
N SER A 199 21.53 8.85 -18.45
CA SER A 199 22.83 9.01 -17.78
C SER A 199 23.81 7.87 -18.08
N LEU A 200 23.32 6.64 -18.32
CA LEU A 200 24.15 5.47 -18.66
C LEU A 200 24.58 5.45 -20.13
N ARG A 201 23.82 6.07 -21.05
CA ARG A 201 24.20 6.20 -22.48
C ARG A 201 25.24 7.28 -22.76
N ILE A 202 25.54 8.16 -21.80
CA ILE A 202 26.48 9.28 -21.94
C ILE A 202 27.91 8.88 -21.51
N ILE A 203 28.12 7.64 -21.03
CA ILE A 203 29.42 7.09 -20.64
C ILE A 203 29.97 6.18 -21.73
#